data_AF-A0A2P5EJB8-F1
#
_entry.id   AF-A0A2P5EJB8-F1
#
_cell.length_a   1.000
_cell.length_b   1.000
_cell.length_c   1.000
_cell.angle_alpha   90.00
_cell.angle_beta   90.00
_cell.angle_gamma   90.00
#
_symmetry.space_group_name_H-M   'P 1'
#
loop_
_entity.id
_entity.type
_entity.pdbx_description
1 polymer ?
#
loop_
_entity_poly.entity_id
_entity_poly.type
_entity_poly.pdbx_seq_one_letter_code
_entity_poly.pdbx_strand_id
1 'polypeptide(L)'
;MKSRKGLNTTELFKSMLSLYCKYGVVEKASGIYREIGKHGCKPNSITYRHLALGCLKAGMVEEALKTLEMGLDLTTSNMVRNSIPWLETTLSIVGIFAGKGDVENAEKLFDELKKAFHYGEILKLEISLRL
;
A
#
# COMPACT_ATOMS: atom_id res chain seq x y z
N MET A 1 20.10 -18.20 27.76
CA MET A 1 20.48 -18.10 26.33
C MET A 1 19.42 -17.24 25.63
N LYS A 2 19.79 -16.08 25.08
CA LYS A 2 18.84 -15.16 24.43
C LYS A 2 18.36 -15.83 23.13
N SER A 3 17.07 -16.17 23.07
CA SER A 3 16.43 -16.67 21.86
C SER A 3 16.63 -15.64 20.74
N ARG A 4 17.42 -15.99 19.72
CA ARG A 4 17.46 -15.22 18.48
C ARG A 4 16.05 -15.30 17.90
N LYS A 5 15.23 -14.26 18.12
CA LYS A 5 14.05 -14.01 17.28
C LYS A 5 14.59 -13.87 15.85
N GLY A 6 14.63 -14.97 15.11
CA GLY A 6 14.90 -14.93 13.68
C GLY A 6 13.93 -13.93 13.09
N LEU A 7 14.43 -12.97 12.31
CA LEU A 7 13.58 -12.11 11.50
C LEU A 7 12.60 -13.02 10.78
N ASN A 8 11.32 -12.89 11.11
CA ASN A 8 10.25 -13.57 10.42
C ASN A 8 10.37 -13.19 8.95
N THR A 9 10.63 -14.18 8.09
CA THR A 9 10.89 -13.99 6.66
C THR A 9 9.79 -13.14 6.00
N THR A 10 8.56 -13.24 6.51
CA THR A 10 7.41 -12.41 6.13
C THR A 10 7.61 -10.91 6.36
N GLU A 11 8.15 -10.46 7.50
CA GLU A 11 8.36 -9.03 7.73
C GLU A 11 9.55 -8.51 6.92
N LEU A 12 10.60 -9.33 6.73
CA LEU A 12 11.69 -8.98 5.82
C LEU A 12 11.17 -8.74 4.40
N PHE A 13 10.33 -9.65 3.89
CA PHE A 13 9.72 -9.48 2.57
C PHE A 13 8.82 -8.25 2.50
N LYS A 14 8.01 -7.98 3.53
CA LYS A 14 7.19 -6.76 3.59
C LYS A 14 8.04 -5.49 3.59
N SER A 15 9.13 -5.45 4.36
CA SER A 15 10.05 -4.30 4.40
C SER A 15 10.74 -4.08 3.06
N MET A 16 11.25 -5.14 2.42
CA MET A 16 11.90 -5.04 1.10
C MET A 16 10.90 -4.65 0.01
N LEU A 17 9.69 -5.19 0.06
CA LEU A 17 8.62 -4.82 -0.87
C LEU A 17 8.24 -3.35 -0.70
N SER A 18 8.02 -2.90 0.54
CA SER A 18 7.72 -1.50 0.85
C SER A 18 8.84 -0.57 0.39
N LEU A 19 10.10 -0.94 0.60
CA LEU A 19 11.26 -0.19 0.13
C LEU A 19 11.25 -0.06 -1.40
N TYR A 20 11.18 -1.17 -2.13
CA TYR A 20 11.22 -1.13 -3.60
C TYR A 20 10.04 -0.36 -4.19
N CYS A 21 8.84 -0.51 -3.62
CA CYS A 21 7.69 0.28 -4.00
C CYS A 21 7.87 1.77 -3.68
N LYS A 22 8.43 2.11 -2.52
CA LYS A 22 8.67 3.52 -2.14
C LYS A 22 9.56 4.24 -3.15
N TYR A 23 10.51 3.54 -3.76
CA TYR A 23 11.45 4.06 -4.75
C TYR A 23 11.08 3.71 -6.21
N GLY A 24 9.90 3.14 -6.48
CA GLY A 24 9.46 2.82 -7.84
C GLY A 24 10.27 1.72 -8.53
N VAL A 25 11.00 0.89 -7.79
CA VAL A 25 11.84 -0.19 -8.34
C VAL A 25 10.99 -1.44 -8.57
N VAL A 26 10.09 -1.37 -9.56
CA VAL A 26 9.01 -2.35 -9.71
C VAL A 26 9.52 -3.76 -10.04
N GLU A 27 10.55 -3.92 -10.85
CA GLU A 27 11.11 -5.25 -11.16
C GLU A 27 11.53 -6.01 -9.89
N LYS A 28 12.18 -5.31 -8.94
CA LYS A 28 12.59 -5.89 -7.66
C LYS A 28 11.37 -6.12 -6.75
N ALA A 29 10.40 -5.21 -6.75
CA ALA A 29 9.16 -5.38 -5.99
C ALA A 29 8.37 -6.62 -6.47
N SER A 30 8.24 -6.82 -7.78
CA SER A 30 7.62 -8.01 -8.38
C SER A 30 8.41 -9.29 -8.08
N GLY A 31 9.74 -9.20 -8.02
CA GLY A 31 10.60 -10.30 -7.55
C GLY A 31 10.27 -10.74 -6.14
N ILE A 32 10.22 -9.79 -5.19
CA ILE A 32 9.85 -10.05 -3.79
C ILE A 32 8.41 -10.59 -3.68
N TYR A 33 7.46 -10.04 -4.45
CA TYR A 33 6.08 -10.53 -4.45
C TYR A 33 5.98 -12.01 -4.88
N ARG A 34 6.74 -12.41 -5.91
CA ARG A 34 6.82 -13.81 -6.35
C ARG A 34 7.43 -14.71 -5.27
N GLU A 35 8.40 -14.19 -4.54
CA GLU A 35 9.07 -14.88 -3.44
C GLU A 35 8.16 -15.07 -2.22
N ILE A 36 7.32 -14.06 -1.90
CA ILE A 36 6.27 -14.13 -0.88
C ILE A 36 5.31 -15.29 -1.17
N GLY A 37 4.85 -15.43 -2.42
CA GLY A 37 3.97 -16.52 -2.84
C GLY A 37 4.62 -17.90 -2.72
N LYS A 38 5.92 -18.03 -3.04
CA LYS A 38 6.68 -19.28 -2.91
C LYS A 38 6.87 -19.73 -1.46
N HIS A 39 6.89 -18.79 -0.51
CA HIS A 39 7.03 -19.08 0.93
C HIS A 39 5.68 -19.27 1.64
N GLY A 40 4.58 -19.46 0.91
CA GLY A 40 3.25 -19.69 1.47
C GLY A 40 2.64 -18.47 2.20
N CYS A 41 3.28 -17.30 2.09
CA CYS A 41 2.76 -16.06 2.64
C CYS A 41 1.73 -15.48 1.67
N LYS A 42 0.47 -15.37 2.08
CA LYS A 42 -0.57 -14.78 1.22
C LYS A 42 -0.45 -13.24 1.22
N PRO A 43 -0.26 -12.60 0.06
CA PRO A 43 -0.39 -11.15 -0.07
C PRO A 43 -1.75 -10.69 0.47
N ASN A 44 -1.75 -9.64 1.28
CA ASN A 44 -2.99 -9.00 1.74
C ASN A 44 -3.20 -7.67 0.99
N SER A 45 -4.32 -6.99 1.23
CA SER A 45 -4.62 -5.73 0.52
C SER A 45 -3.59 -4.62 0.75
N ILE A 46 -2.88 -4.61 1.88
CA ILE A 46 -1.76 -3.68 2.12
C ILE A 46 -0.61 -3.97 1.14
N THR A 47 -0.32 -5.25 0.86
CA THR A 47 0.70 -5.66 -0.12
C THR A 47 0.38 -5.12 -1.51
N TYR A 48 -0.87 -5.27 -1.97
CA TYR A 48 -1.29 -4.76 -3.29
C TYR A 48 -1.26 -3.24 -3.36
N ARG A 49 -1.68 -2.53 -2.30
CA ARG A 49 -1.58 -1.06 -2.28
C ARG A 49 -0.15 -0.56 -2.34
N HIS A 50 0.78 -1.21 -1.64
CA HIS A 50 2.20 -0.86 -1.74
C HIS A 50 2.72 -1.10 -3.17
N LEU A 51 2.39 -2.23 -3.79
CA LEU A 51 2.74 -2.50 -5.19
C LEU A 51 2.19 -1.44 -6.15
N ALA A 52 0.93 -1.07 -5.99
CA ALA A 52 0.30 -0.02 -6.79
C ALA A 52 0.98 1.35 -6.60
N LEU A 53 1.30 1.73 -5.36
CA LEU A 53 2.07 2.95 -5.08
C LEU A 53 3.42 2.94 -5.78
N GLY A 54 4.10 1.79 -5.80
CA GLY A 54 5.35 1.63 -6.54
C GLY A 54 5.19 1.81 -8.05
N CYS A 55 4.15 1.23 -8.63
CA CYS A 55 3.83 1.40 -10.06
C CYS A 55 3.53 2.87 -10.39
N LEU A 56 2.75 3.56 -9.55
CA LEU A 56 2.42 4.98 -9.75
C LEU A 56 3.64 5.88 -9.72
N LYS A 57 4.57 5.64 -8.78
CA LYS A 57 5.84 6.34 -8.66
C LYS A 57 6.78 6.07 -9.83
N ALA A 58 6.68 4.88 -10.44
CA ALA A 58 7.38 4.52 -11.65
C ALA A 58 6.69 5.01 -12.94
N GLY A 59 5.55 5.71 -12.83
CA GLY A 59 4.77 6.19 -13.99
C GLY A 59 3.87 5.12 -14.65
N MET A 60 3.86 3.89 -14.14
CA MET A 60 3.07 2.77 -14.65
C MET A 60 1.65 2.80 -14.08
N VAL A 61 0.81 3.68 -14.63
CA VAL A 61 -0.54 3.95 -14.09
C VAL A 61 -1.49 2.78 -14.31
N GLU A 62 -1.48 2.17 -15.49
CA GLU A 62 -2.39 1.05 -15.79
C GLU A 62 -2.10 -0.17 -14.90
N GLU A 63 -0.83 -0.50 -14.70
CA GLU A 63 -0.39 -1.56 -13.81
C GLU A 63 -0.79 -1.27 -12.37
N ALA A 64 -0.71 -0.01 -11.95
CA ALA A 64 -1.13 0.39 -10.61
C ALA A 64 -2.62 0.18 -10.39
N LEU A 65 -3.46 0.58 -11.34
CA LEU A 65 -4.91 0.43 -11.26
C LEU A 65 -5.30 -1.05 -11.22
N LYS A 66 -4.75 -1.87 -12.12
CA LYS A 66 -4.94 -3.35 -12.10
C LYS A 66 -4.50 -3.94 -10.75
N THR A 67 -3.41 -3.43 -10.19
CA THR A 67 -2.91 -3.88 -8.87
C THR A 67 -3.83 -3.50 -7.72
N LEU A 68 -4.44 -2.30 -7.77
CA LEU A 68 -5.44 -1.89 -6.78
C LEU A 68 -6.71 -2.75 -6.86
N GLU A 69 -7.18 -3.08 -8.06
CA GLU A 69 -8.32 -3.96 -8.28
C GLU A 69 -8.08 -5.37 -7.73
N MET A 70 -6.92 -5.97 -7.99
CA MET A 70 -6.53 -7.26 -7.39
C MET A 70 -6.53 -7.22 -5.86
N GLY A 71 -6.25 -6.07 -5.26
CA GLY A 71 -6.28 -5.87 -3.80
C GLY A 71 -7.68 -5.63 -3.22
N LEU A 72 -8.66 -5.24 -4.05
CA LEU A 72 -10.05 -4.97 -3.67
C LEU A 72 -10.88 -6.25 -3.56
N ASP A 73 -10.63 -7.23 -4.44
CA ASP A 73 -11.29 -8.55 -4.45
C ASP A 73 -10.94 -9.43 -3.25
N LEU A 74 -9.90 -9.05 -2.51
CA LEU A 74 -9.59 -9.64 -1.21
C LEU A 74 -10.54 -9.02 -0.19
N THR A 75 -11.36 -9.87 0.46
CA THR A 75 -12.20 -9.50 1.61
C THR A 75 -11.35 -8.86 2.71
N THR A 76 -11.14 -7.55 2.57
CA THR A 76 -10.25 -6.82 3.44
C THR A 76 -11.01 -6.56 4.72
N SER A 77 -10.60 -7.23 5.80
CA SER A 77 -11.12 -6.97 7.14
C SER A 77 -11.05 -5.48 7.46
N ASN A 78 -12.07 -4.94 8.14
CA ASN A 78 -12.08 -3.57 8.64
C ASN A 78 -10.84 -3.26 9.51
N MET A 79 -10.26 -4.27 10.17
CA MET A 79 -9.00 -4.13 10.92
C MET A 79 -7.81 -3.71 10.03
N VAL A 80 -7.80 -4.17 8.78
CA VAL A 80 -6.73 -3.88 7.82
C VAL A 80 -6.94 -2.50 7.18
N ARG A 81 -8.19 -2.16 6.82
CA ARG A 81 -8.53 -0.82 6.28
C ARG A 81 -8.29 0.31 7.29
N ASN A 82 -8.43 0.02 8.58
CA ASN A 82 -8.23 1.03 9.61
C ASN A 82 -6.77 1.09 10.12
N SER A 83 -5.86 0.30 9.52
CA SER A 83 -4.45 0.30 9.91
C SER A 83 -3.74 1.54 9.35
N ILE A 84 -2.85 2.14 10.15
CA ILE A 84 -2.05 3.32 9.76
C ILE A 84 -1.35 3.12 8.39
N PRO A 85 -0.68 1.98 8.11
CA PRO A 85 -0.03 1.77 6.81
C PRO A 85 -1.00 1.77 5.63
N TRP A 86 -2.24 1.29 5.80
CA TRP A 86 -3.25 1.32 4.76
C TRP A 86 -3.68 2.75 4.44
N LEU A 87 -3.86 3.58 5.48
CA LEU A 87 -4.27 4.99 5.35
C LEU A 87 -3.19 5.82 4.67
N GLU A 88 -1.94 5.74 5.15
CA GLU A 88 -0.81 6.50 4.60
C GLU A 88 -0.57 6.16 3.13
N THR A 89 -0.64 4.86 2.80
CA THR A 89 -0.45 4.40 1.41
C THR A 89 -1.60 4.90 0.53
N THR A 90 -2.84 4.80 0.99
CA THR A 90 -4.02 5.26 0.24
C THR A 90 -4.00 6.76 0.01
N LEU A 91 -3.66 7.54 1.04
CA LEU A 91 -3.50 9.00 0.92
C LEU A 91 -2.38 9.37 -0.06
N SER A 92 -1.25 8.66 -0.02
CA SER A 92 -0.15 8.88 -0.96
C SER A 92 -0.57 8.65 -2.41
N ILE A 93 -1.37 7.59 -2.65
CA ILE A 93 -1.90 7.28 -3.99
C ILE A 93 -2.86 8.38 -4.46
N VAL A 94 -3.76 8.85 -3.59
CA VAL A 94 -4.67 9.98 -3.88
C VAL A 94 -3.87 11.22 -4.29
N GLY A 95 -2.82 11.56 -3.54
CA GLY A 95 -1.95 12.69 -3.86
C GLY A 95 -1.26 12.56 -5.21
N ILE A 96 -0.84 11.35 -5.60
CA ILE A 96 -0.23 11.12 -6.92
C ILE A 96 -1.26 11.30 -8.05
N PHE A 97 -2.48 10.77 -7.90
CA PHE A 97 -3.53 10.96 -8.91
C PHE A 97 -3.95 12.43 -9.03
N ALA A 98 -4.11 13.12 -7.89
CA ALA A 98 -4.40 14.55 -7.86
C ALA A 98 -3.31 15.38 -8.56
N GLY A 99 -2.03 15.08 -8.30
CA GLY A 99 -0.91 15.73 -8.97
C GLY A 99 -0.83 15.46 -10.48
N LYS A 100 -1.42 14.36 -10.96
CA LYS A 100 -1.55 14.03 -12.39
C LYS A 100 -2.83 14.62 -13.03
N GLY A 101 -3.71 15.24 -12.25
CA GLY A 101 -5.02 15.71 -12.72
C GLY A 101 -6.05 14.59 -12.94
N ASP A 102 -5.77 13.38 -12.48
CA ASP A 102 -6.69 12.23 -12.55
C ASP A 102 -7.69 12.31 -11.39
N VAL A 103 -8.68 13.17 -11.57
CA VAL A 103 -9.69 13.48 -10.53
C VAL A 103 -10.54 12.27 -10.21
N GLU A 104 -10.93 11.48 -11.21
CA GLU A 104 -11.81 10.33 -11.04
C GLU A 104 -11.20 9.29 -10.09
N ASN A 105 -9.95 8.88 -10.33
CA ASN A 105 -9.28 7.90 -9.47
C ASN A 105 -8.94 8.48 -8.09
N ALA A 106 -8.61 9.77 -8.01
CA ALA A 106 -8.38 10.45 -6.74
C ALA A 106 -9.64 10.48 -5.86
N GLU A 107 -10.79 10.86 -6.41
CA GLU A 107 -12.06 10.90 -5.70
C GLU A 107 -12.52 9.52 -5.25
N LYS A 108 -12.42 8.51 -6.14
CA LYS A 108 -12.76 7.12 -5.81
C LYS A 108 -12.01 6.60 -4.60
N LEU A 109 -10.69 6.84 -4.55
CA LEU A 109 -9.84 6.40 -3.43
C LEU A 109 -10.05 7.27 -2.18
N PHE A 110 -10.36 8.56 -2.35
CA PHE A 110 -10.69 9.44 -1.24
C PHE A 110 -12.01 9.04 -0.57
N ASP A 111 -13.00 8.60 -1.33
CA ASP A 111 -14.24 8.04 -0.81
C ASP A 111 -14.02 6.72 -0.07
N GLU A 112 -13.11 5.88 -0.55
CA GLU A 112 -12.70 4.68 0.18
C GLU A 112 -12.06 5.02 1.53
N LEU A 113 -11.19 6.04 1.55
CA LEU A 113 -10.55 6.54 2.77
C LEU A 113 -11.58 7.08 3.77
N LYS A 114 -12.57 7.86 3.31
CA LYS A 114 -13.68 8.38 4.14
C LYS A 114 -14.56 7.29 4.72
N LYS A 115 -14.74 6.17 4.01
CA LYS A 115 -15.49 5.01 4.52
C LYS A 115 -14.70 4.22 5.56
N ALA A 116 -13.37 4.20 5.45
CA ALA A 116 -12.50 3.54 6.42
C ALA A 116 -12.32 4.37 7.71
N PHE A 117 -12.40 5.70 7.63
CA PHE A 117 -12.12 6.59 8.77
C PHE A 117 -13.25 7.59 9.03
N HIS A 118 -13.75 7.66 10.26
CA HIS A 118 -14.59 8.78 10.70
C HIS A 118 -13.77 10.09 10.61
N TYR A 119 -14.35 11.13 9.99
CA TYR A 119 -13.71 12.40 9.59
C TYR A 119 -12.81 13.07 10.66
N GLY A 120 -13.03 12.85 11.95
CA GLY A 120 -12.33 13.54 13.04
C GLY A 120 -10.85 13.17 13.24
N GLU A 121 -10.39 12.03 12.73
CA GLU A 121 -8.99 11.57 12.91
C GLU A 121 -8.11 11.82 11.68
N ILE A 122 -8.69 12.20 10.52
CA ILE A 122 -7.95 12.56 9.30
C ILE A 122 -7.04 13.76 9.54
N LEU A 123 -7.52 14.74 10.33
CA LEU A 123 -6.75 15.91 10.75
C LEU A 123 -5.49 15.55 11.58
N LYS A 124 -5.46 14.40 12.26
CA LYS A 124 -4.27 13.96 13.01
C LYS A 124 -3.16 13.43 12.09
N LEU A 125 -3.52 12.80 10.97
CA LEU A 125 -2.55 12.30 9.99
C LEU A 125 -1.93 13.43 9.15
N GLU A 126 -2.69 14.47 8.80
CA GLU A 126 -2.14 15.66 8.13
C GLU A 126 -1.11 16.40 9.00
N ILE A 127 -1.29 16.42 10.32
CA ILE A 127 -0.33 17.03 11.26
C ILE A 127 0.95 16.19 11.35
N SER A 128 0.86 14.85 11.29
CA SER A 128 2.03 13.98 11.37
C SER A 128 2.85 13.90 10.08
N LEU A 129 2.29 14.28 8.93
CA LEU A 129 3.00 14.32 7.64
C LEU A 129 3.64 15.69 7.33
N ARG A 130 3.45 16.68 8.21
CA ARG A 130 4.02 18.03 8.12
C ARG A 130 5.04 18.38 9.22
N LEU A 131 5.47 17.39 10.02
CA LEU A 131 6.56 17.48 11.00
C LEU A 131 7.65 16.47 10.65
#